data_AF-A0A7J3ACZ7-F1
#
_entry.id   AF-A0A7J3ACZ7-F1
#
_cell.length_a   1.000
_cell.length_b   1.000
_cell.length_c   1.000
_cell.angle_alpha   90.00
_cell.angle_beta   90.00
_cell.angle_gamma   90.00
#
_symmetry.space_group_name_H-M   'P 1'
#
loop_
_entity.id
_entity.type
_entity.pdbx_description
1 polymer ?
#
loop_
_entity_poly.entity_id
_entity_poly.type
_entity_poly.pdbx_seq_one_letter_code
_entity_poly.pdbx_strand_id
1 'polypeptide(L)'
;MDPTVIAFLVAAVIIILGFLGEEFFSRTSIPDAIFLLLLGLMLGPIFQLFVQAELLAITPYFAALALIIILFDAGLNMDIHEAVASSSRATVLAVLGWGLNVLATAGLCKLLLGWRFLDGLLLGCIIGGTSS
;
A
#
# COMPACT_ATOMS: atom_id res chain seq x y z
N MET A 1 -19.87 5.99 -26.32
CA MET A 1 -18.86 4.91 -26.37
C MET A 1 -19.39 3.77 -25.54
N ASP A 2 -19.28 2.53 -26.01
CA ASP A 2 -19.83 1.38 -25.29
C ASP A 2 -19.14 1.21 -23.92
N PRO A 3 -19.89 0.93 -22.83
CA PRO A 3 -19.32 0.79 -21.49
C PRO A 3 -18.19 -0.22 -21.39
N THR A 4 -18.23 -1.26 -22.23
CA THR A 4 -17.18 -2.28 -22.35
C THR A 4 -15.86 -1.69 -22.87
N VAL A 5 -15.92 -0.85 -23.90
CA VAL A 5 -14.73 -0.21 -24.50
C VAL A 5 -14.05 0.71 -23.49
N ILE A 6 -14.84 1.46 -22.70
CA ILE A 6 -14.30 2.34 -21.65
C ILE A 6 -13.60 1.52 -20.57
N ALA A 7 -14.20 0.40 -20.11
CA ALA A 7 -13.59 -0.46 -19.10
C ALA A 7 -12.26 -1.07 -19.57
N PHE A 8 -12.21 -1.57 -20.82
CA PHE A 8 -10.96 -2.09 -21.40
C PHE A 8 -9.89 -1.01 -21.56
N LEU A 9 -10.28 0.21 -21.93
CA LEU A 9 -9.34 1.34 -22.06
C LEU A 9 -8.76 1.72 -20.70
N VAL A 10 -9.58 1.80 -19.65
CA VAL A 10 -9.13 2.09 -18.27
C VAL A 10 -8.18 0.99 -17.78
N ALA A 11 -8.55 -0.29 -17.97
CA ALA A 11 -7.69 -1.41 -17.59
C ALA A 11 -6.34 -1.38 -18.32
N ALA A 12 -6.34 -1.10 -19.63
CA ALA A 12 -5.12 -0.98 -20.42
C ALA A 12 -4.22 0.16 -19.92
N VAL A 13 -4.80 1.33 -19.59
CA VAL A 13 -4.06 2.46 -19.02
C VAL A 13 -3.44 2.08 -17.67
N ILE A 14 -4.20 1.44 -16.78
CA ILE A 14 -3.70 1.01 -15.46
C ILE A 14 -2.53 0.02 -15.63
N ILE A 15 -2.66 -0.97 -16.51
CA ILE A 15 -1.60 -1.96 -16.77
C ILE A 15 -0.35 -1.29 -17.35
N ILE A 16 -0.51 -0.38 -18.32
CA ILE A 16 0.60 0.36 -18.91
C ILE A 16 1.30 1.20 -17.86
N LEU A 17 0.55 1.91 -16.99
CA LEU A 17 1.12 2.71 -15.91
C LEU A 17 1.89 1.85 -14.90
N GLY A 18 1.36 0.67 -14.54
CA GLY A 18 2.04 -0.29 -13.68
C GLY A 18 3.36 -0.78 -14.30
N PHE A 19 3.32 -1.17 -15.58
CA PHE A 19 4.52 -1.59 -16.32
C PHE A 19 5.56 -0.48 -16.47
N LEU A 20 5.13 0.76 -16.77
CA LEU A 20 6.05 1.90 -16.83
C LEU A 20 6.68 2.21 -15.47
N GLY A 21 5.93 2.07 -14.37
CA GLY A 21 6.45 2.23 -13.02
C GLY A 21 7.55 1.22 -12.71
N GLU A 22 7.34 -0.05 -13.06
CA GLU A 22 8.31 -1.13 -12.89
C GLU A 22 9.59 -0.91 -13.73
N GLU A 23 9.45 -0.58 -15.02
CA GLU A 23 10.60 -0.29 -15.89
C GLU A 23 11.35 0.97 -15.43
N PHE A 24 10.64 1.97 -14.91
CA PHE A 24 11.26 3.17 -14.34
C PHE A 24 12.07 2.84 -13.08
N PHE A 25 11.54 2.00 -12.18
CA PHE A 25 12.27 1.48 -11.02
C PHE A 25 13.55 0.75 -11.45
N SER A 26 13.44 -0.18 -12.41
CA SER A 26 14.55 -0.97 -12.95
C SER A 26 15.70 -0.10 -13.48
N ARG A 27 15.39 1.05 -14.12
CA ARG A 27 16.41 1.93 -14.70
C ARG A 27 16.96 3.02 -13.78
N THR A 28 16.18 3.48 -12.81
CA THR A 28 16.57 4.63 -11.95
C THR A 28 16.90 4.24 -10.52
N SER A 29 16.60 3.00 -10.11
CA SER A 29 16.69 2.52 -8.72
C SER A 29 15.85 3.32 -7.73
N ILE A 30 14.94 4.18 -8.20
CA ILE A 30 13.98 4.91 -7.37
C ILE A 30 12.78 4.00 -7.13
N PRO A 31 12.39 3.70 -5.87
CA PRO A 31 11.23 2.88 -5.54
C PRO A 31 9.99 3.20 -6.39
N ASP A 32 9.43 2.17 -7.00
CA ASP A 32 8.21 2.20 -7.82
C ASP A 32 7.06 2.92 -7.09
N ALA A 33 6.92 2.67 -5.77
CA ALA A 33 5.91 3.31 -4.93
C ALA A 33 6.01 4.85 -4.92
N ILE A 34 7.23 5.42 -4.93
CA ILE A 34 7.43 6.88 -4.97
C ILE A 34 6.98 7.43 -6.33
N PHE A 35 7.34 6.74 -7.42
CA PHE A 35 6.93 7.12 -8.76
C PHE A 35 5.40 7.08 -8.91
N LEU A 36 4.76 6.00 -8.46
CA LEU A 36 3.30 5.85 -8.50
C LEU A 36 2.58 6.90 -7.64
N LEU A 37 3.13 7.25 -6.46
CA LEU A 37 2.59 8.31 -5.62
C LEU A 37 2.66 9.68 -6.31
N LEU A 38 3.80 10.01 -6.92
CA LEU A 38 3.95 11.25 -7.70
C LEU A 38 3.01 11.29 -8.90
N LEU A 39 2.85 10.16 -9.59
CA LEU A 39 1.94 10.04 -10.72
C LEU A 39 0.49 10.26 -10.28
N GLY A 40 0.07 9.65 -9.17
CA GLY A 40 -1.25 9.89 -8.56
C GLY A 40 -1.47 11.35 -8.17
N LEU A 41 -0.45 12.01 -7.61
CA LEU A 41 -0.49 13.44 -7.28
C LEU A 41 -0.61 14.32 -8.55
N MET A 42 0.10 13.97 -9.62
CA MET A 42 0.02 14.69 -10.89
C MET A 42 -1.38 14.53 -11.52
N LEU A 43 -1.86 13.30 -11.68
CA LEU A 43 -3.14 13.05 -12.34
C LEU A 43 -4.35 13.50 -11.51
N GLY A 44 -4.27 13.41 -10.19
CA GLY A 44 -5.35 13.77 -9.27
C GLY A 44 -5.49 15.28 -9.08
N PRO A 45 -4.83 15.90 -8.09
CA PRO A 45 -5.00 17.32 -7.78
C PRO A 45 -4.43 18.29 -8.82
N ILE A 46 -3.34 17.94 -9.52
CA ILE A 46 -2.65 18.89 -10.41
C ILE A 46 -3.34 19.00 -11.77
N PHE A 47 -3.63 17.88 -12.42
CA PHE A 47 -4.33 17.87 -13.72
C PHE A 47 -5.86 17.78 -13.60
N GLN A 48 -6.41 17.48 -12.42
CA GLN A 48 -7.85 17.38 -12.15
C GLN A 48 -8.59 16.47 -13.15
N LEU A 49 -7.95 15.38 -13.57
CA LEU A 49 -8.48 14.47 -14.59
C LEU A 49 -9.62 13.59 -14.08
N PHE A 50 -9.79 13.50 -12.76
CA PHE A 50 -10.75 12.63 -12.11
C PHE A 50 -11.70 13.41 -11.20
N VAL A 51 -12.97 13.02 -11.21
CA VAL A 51 -13.97 13.49 -10.24
C VAL A 51 -13.68 12.83 -8.89
N GLN A 52 -13.24 13.61 -7.91
CA GLN A 52 -12.83 13.13 -6.59
C GLN A 52 -13.93 12.29 -5.90
N ALA A 53 -15.19 12.66 -6.06
CA ALA A 53 -16.32 11.94 -5.46
C ALA A 53 -16.45 10.51 -5.98
N GLU A 54 -16.27 10.30 -7.28
CA GLU A 54 -16.34 8.97 -7.91
C GLU A 54 -15.13 8.12 -7.50
N LEU A 55 -13.94 8.73 -7.44
CA LEU A 55 -12.73 8.05 -7.02
C LEU A 55 -12.83 7.60 -5.54
N LEU A 56 -13.34 8.45 -4.65
CA LEU A 56 -13.54 8.10 -3.25
C LEU A 56 -14.57 6.99 -3.06
N ALA A 57 -15.60 6.91 -3.91
CA ALA A 57 -16.60 5.85 -3.87
C ALA A 57 -16.01 4.49 -4.28
N ILE A 58 -15.08 4.45 -5.25
CA ILE A 58 -14.52 3.20 -5.76
C ILE A 58 -13.25 2.74 -5.03
N THR A 59 -12.51 3.67 -4.40
CA THR A 59 -11.23 3.42 -3.71
C THR A 59 -11.31 2.25 -2.71
N PRO A 60 -12.32 2.13 -1.83
CA PRO A 60 -12.39 1.01 -0.89
C PRO A 60 -12.46 -0.36 -1.56
N TYR A 61 -13.16 -0.47 -2.69
CA TYR A 61 -13.27 -1.72 -3.45
C TYR A 61 -11.96 -2.08 -4.14
N PHE A 62 -11.28 -1.08 -4.74
CA PHE A 62 -9.96 -1.28 -5.34
C PHE A 62 -8.90 -1.63 -4.30
N ALA A 63 -8.87 -0.94 -3.16
CA ALA A 63 -7.95 -1.22 -2.07
C ALA A 63 -8.16 -2.64 -1.51
N ALA A 64 -9.41 -3.06 -1.33
CA ALA A 64 -9.72 -4.43 -0.89
C ALA A 64 -9.26 -5.48 -1.92
N LEU A 65 -9.51 -5.25 -3.21
CA LEU A 65 -9.10 -6.17 -4.28
C LEU A 65 -7.57 -6.24 -4.40
N ALA A 66 -6.88 -5.09 -4.33
CA ALA A 66 -5.43 -5.05 -4.31
C ALA A 66 -4.87 -5.80 -3.09
N LEU A 67 -5.42 -5.57 -1.89
CA LEU A 67 -5.01 -6.28 -0.68
C LEU A 67 -5.21 -7.79 -0.81
N ILE A 68 -6.34 -8.24 -1.37
CA ILE A 68 -6.60 -9.67 -1.61
C ILE A 68 -5.53 -10.26 -2.54
N ILE A 69 -5.22 -9.59 -3.66
CA ILE A 69 -4.22 -10.07 -4.62
C ILE A 69 -2.83 -10.12 -3.98
N ILE A 70 -2.42 -9.07 -3.26
CA ILE A 70 -1.12 -8.98 -2.59
C ILE A 70 -0.97 -10.08 -1.52
N LEU A 71 -1.97 -10.26 -0.65
CA LEU A 71 -1.93 -11.30 0.38
C LEU A 71 -1.98 -12.71 -0.23
N PHE A 72 -2.70 -12.88 -1.33
CA PHE A 72 -2.78 -14.16 -2.02
C PHE A 72 -1.43 -14.54 -2.64
N ASP A 73 -0.79 -13.61 -3.34
CA ASP A 73 0.55 -13.81 -3.92
C ASP A 73 1.61 -14.07 -2.84
N ALA A 74 1.61 -13.27 -1.76
CA ALA A 74 2.48 -13.50 -0.62
C ALA A 74 2.25 -14.88 0.02
N GLY A 75 0.99 -15.32 0.13
CA GLY A 75 0.63 -16.63 0.66
C GLY A 75 1.05 -17.80 -0.23
N LEU A 76 0.93 -17.66 -1.56
CA LEU A 76 1.35 -18.69 -2.52
C LEU A 76 2.87 -18.87 -2.59
N ASN A 77 3.63 -17.78 -2.42
CA ASN A 77 5.09 -17.81 -2.43
C ASN A 77 5.72 -18.13 -1.06
N MET A 78 4.92 -18.26 0.01
CA MET A 78 5.40 -18.57 1.35
C MET A 78 5.61 -20.08 1.53
N ASP A 79 6.83 -20.49 1.90
CA ASP A 79 7.06 -21.86 2.39
C ASP A 79 6.50 -21.99 3.81
N ILE A 80 5.31 -22.59 3.92
CA ILE A 80 4.60 -22.78 5.19
C ILE A 80 5.42 -23.65 6.15
N HIS A 81 6.18 -24.62 5.64
CA HIS A 81 6.97 -25.52 6.48
C HIS A 81 8.13 -24.74 7.13
N GLU A 82 8.84 -23.92 6.37
CA GLU A 82 9.91 -23.07 6.92
C GLU A 82 9.36 -21.96 7.83
N ALA A 83 8.23 -21.36 7.47
CA ALA A 83 7.56 -20.35 8.29
C ALA A 83 7.12 -20.89 9.66
N VAL A 84 6.66 -22.15 9.72
CA VAL A 84 6.25 -22.82 10.98
C VAL A 84 7.46 -23.39 11.74
N ALA A 85 8.49 -23.88 11.05
CA ALA A 85 9.68 -24.48 11.68
C ALA A 85 10.63 -23.44 12.29
N SER A 86 10.78 -22.26 11.66
CA SER A 86 11.58 -21.13 12.18
C SER A 86 10.79 -20.21 13.14
N SER A 87 9.52 -20.57 13.41
CA SER A 87 8.44 -19.68 13.83
C SER A 87 8.60 -19.00 15.19
N SER A 88 9.11 -19.66 16.23
CA SER A 88 8.95 -19.12 17.58
C SER A 88 9.73 -17.82 17.81
N ARG A 89 10.99 -17.76 17.36
CA ARG A 89 11.81 -16.55 17.48
C ARG A 89 11.39 -15.49 16.48
N ALA A 90 11.08 -15.87 15.24
CA ALA A 90 10.63 -14.94 14.20
C ALA A 90 9.30 -14.28 14.58
N THR A 91 8.35 -15.05 15.11
CA THR A 91 7.04 -14.55 15.57
C THR A 91 7.20 -13.59 16.75
N VAL A 92 8.02 -13.95 17.74
CA VAL A 92 8.28 -13.05 18.88
C VAL A 92 8.93 -11.74 18.41
N LEU A 93 9.90 -11.82 17.50
CA LEU A 93 10.54 -10.64 16.93
C LEU A 93 9.54 -9.77 16.14
N ALA A 94 8.68 -10.40 15.34
CA ALA A 94 7.66 -9.70 14.56
C ALA A 94 6.64 -9.00 15.47
N VAL A 95 6.08 -9.69 16.46
CA VAL A 95 5.06 -9.13 17.37
C VAL A 95 5.65 -8.03 18.25
N LEU A 96 6.84 -8.24 18.82
CA LEU A 96 7.48 -7.23 19.66
C LEU A 96 7.96 -6.03 18.83
N GLY A 97 8.61 -6.27 17.69
CA GLY A 97 9.08 -5.21 16.81
C GLY A 97 7.93 -4.35 16.29
N TRP A 98 6.87 -4.99 15.79
CA TRP A 98 5.66 -4.31 15.36
C TRP A 98 5.00 -3.55 16.52
N GLY A 99 4.81 -4.17 17.68
CA GLY A 99 4.18 -3.54 18.85
C GLY A 99 4.97 -2.33 19.36
N LEU A 100 6.30 -2.43 19.44
CA LEU A 100 7.16 -1.32 19.80
C LEU A 100 7.09 -0.20 18.77
N ASN A 101 7.03 -0.52 17.48
CA ASN A 101 6.89 0.48 16.42
C ASN A 101 5.54 1.22 16.51
N VAL A 102 4.44 0.50 16.76
CA VAL A 102 3.11 1.09 16.95
C VAL A 102 3.11 2.04 18.15
N LEU A 103 3.66 1.61 19.29
CA LEU A 103 3.73 2.43 20.50
C LEU A 103 4.65 3.65 20.33
N ALA A 104 5.80 3.49 19.67
CA ALA A 104 6.72 4.57 19.37
C ALA A 104 6.05 5.61 18.45
N THR A 105 5.39 5.15 17.38
CA THR A 105 4.65 6.02 16.46
C THR A 105 3.54 6.76 17.19
N ALA A 106 2.73 6.08 18.00
CA ALA A 106 1.65 6.70 18.77
C ALA A 106 2.16 7.74 19.77
N GLY A 107 3.26 7.43 20.47
CA GLY A 107 3.93 8.37 21.38
C GLY A 107 4.45 9.61 20.66
N LEU A 108 5.12 9.44 19.52
CA LEU A 108 5.64 10.53 18.70
C LEU A 108 4.51 11.40 18.14
N CYS A 109 3.45 10.82 17.60
CA CYS A 109 2.28 11.57 17.14
C CYS A 109 1.62 12.36 18.28
N LYS A 110 1.56 11.78 19.49
CA LYS A 110 1.01 12.48 20.65
C LYS A 110 1.87 13.68 21.07
N LEU A 111 3.19 13.52 21.11
CA LEU A 111 4.14 14.52 21.60
C LEU A 111 4.42 15.63 20.57
N LEU A 112 4.64 15.26 19.31
CA LEU A 112 5.06 16.18 18.25
C LEU A 112 3.87 16.83 17.54
N LEU A 113 2.80 16.08 17.29
CA LEU A 113 1.65 16.54 16.51
C LEU A 113 0.43 16.87 17.39
N GLY A 114 0.48 16.56 18.69
CA GLY A 114 -0.64 16.80 19.61
C GLY A 114 -1.85 15.89 19.39
N TRP A 115 -1.71 14.84 18.57
CA TRP A 115 -2.83 13.96 18.17
C TRP A 115 -3.43 13.20 19.34
N ARG A 116 -4.62 12.60 19.15
CA ARG A 116 -5.13 11.65 20.14
C ARG A 116 -4.28 10.39 20.09
N PHE A 117 -4.09 9.75 21.24
CA PHE A 117 -3.29 8.53 21.31
C PHE A 117 -3.85 7.43 20.40
N LEU A 118 -5.19 7.33 20.29
CA LEU A 118 -5.86 6.40 19.38
C LEU A 118 -5.51 6.65 17.91
N ASP A 119 -5.47 7.91 17.47
CA ASP A 119 -5.13 8.26 16.08
C ASP A 119 -3.66 7.89 15.77
N GLY A 120 -2.77 8.11 16.74
CA GLY A 120 -1.38 7.67 16.66
C GLY A 120 -1.22 6.14 16.63
N LEU A 121 -2.02 5.40 17.40
CA LEU A 121 -2.05 3.94 17.35
C LEU A 121 -2.56 3.45 15.99
N LEU A 122 -3.61 4.07 15.44
CA LEU A 122 -4.13 3.74 14.11
C LEU A 122 -3.06 3.95 13.04
N LEU A 123 -2.37 5.11 13.06
CA LEU A 123 -1.27 5.37 12.13
C LEU A 123 -0.16 4.33 12.30
N GLY A 124 0.26 4.06 13.54
CA GLY A 124 1.27 3.06 13.85
C GLY A 124 0.92 1.68 13.30
N CYS A 125 -0.34 1.25 13.38
CA CYS A 125 -0.79 0.00 12.78
C CYS A 125 -0.72 0.01 11.25
N ILE A 126 -1.05 1.14 10.61
CA ILE A 126 -1.02 1.29 9.14
C ILE A 126 0.42 1.21 8.62
N ILE A 127 1.35 1.93 9.23
CA ILE A 127 2.77 1.98 8.79
C ILE A 127 3.64 0.89 9.42
N GLY A 128 3.08 0.10 10.35
CA GLY A 128 3.81 -0.92 11.10
C GLY A 128 4.13 -2.16 10.29
N GLY A 129 3.41 -2.40 9.19
CA GLY A 129 3.70 -3.50 8.27
C GLY A 129 4.96 -3.23 7.46
N THR A 130 5.83 -4.23 7.36
CA THR A 130 7.00 -4.21 6.47
C THR A 130 6.60 -4.83 5.13
N SER A 131 6.99 -4.19 4.03
CA SER A 131 6.97 -4.80 2.70
C SER A 131 8.38 -5.32 2.42
N SER A 132 8.52 -6.62 2.19
CA SER A 132 9.77 -7.29 1.79
C SER A 132 9.72 -7.70 0.33
#